data_AF-A0A9W3HME3-F1
#
_entry.id   AF-A0A9W3HME3-F1
#
_cell.length_a   1.000
_cell.length_b   1.000
_cell.length_c   1.000
_cell.angle_alpha   90.00
_cell.angle_beta   90.00
_cell.angle_gamma   90.00
#
_symmetry.space_group_name_H-M   'P 1'
#
loop_
_entity.id
_entity.type
_entity.pdbx_description
1 polymer ?
#
loop_
_entity_poly.entity_id
_entity_poly.type
_entity_poly.pdbx_seq_one_letter_code
_entity_poly.pdbx_strand_id
1 'polypeptide(L)'
;MAFHGFNAEHIYSVPRLAKVSEVPCSQPTLETINPKTCSPKEYLETFIFPVLLPGIARLLQEAKKEKCFERKRTRFVACDFLTEWLYNQNPKKIGEPFTELFSIPFVEEWLKDHPRPAIPLSLLLTEEAAALYIQSFWRAYLVRCDPEIQGLRQWQKKLREDKYIRQRVNAFWAKQEQKVKCKMEDEEEAAAKIPQT
;
A
#
# COMPACT_ATOMS: atom_id res chain seq x y z
N MET A 1 -42.71 12.11 -17.09
CA MET A 1 -41.51 12.91 -16.76
C MET A 1 -40.85 13.27 -18.08
N ALA A 2 -40.93 14.54 -18.47
CA ALA A 2 -40.51 15.01 -19.79
C ALA A 2 -38.99 15.21 -19.84
N PHE A 3 -38.33 14.56 -20.79
CA PHE A 3 -36.95 14.85 -21.16
C PHE A 3 -36.94 16.10 -22.04
N HIS A 4 -36.54 17.24 -21.48
CA HIS A 4 -36.11 18.38 -22.26
C HIS A 4 -34.61 18.24 -22.54
N GLY A 5 -34.28 17.84 -23.76
CA GLY A 5 -33.02 18.26 -24.36
C GLY A 5 -33.16 19.72 -24.79
N PHE A 6 -32.12 20.53 -24.60
CA PHE A 6 -31.78 21.62 -25.51
C PHE A 6 -30.33 22.08 -25.28
N ASN A 7 -29.54 21.77 -26.31
CA ASN A 7 -28.44 22.47 -26.98
C ASN A 7 -27.40 23.35 -26.25
N ALA A 8 -26.18 23.15 -26.77
CA ALA A 8 -24.97 23.92 -26.59
C ALA A 8 -25.07 25.36 -27.16
N GLU A 9 -23.94 26.07 -27.08
CA GLU A 9 -23.69 27.43 -27.57
C GLU A 9 -24.06 28.53 -26.55
N HIS A 10 -23.11 28.87 -25.67
CA HIS A 10 -22.66 30.25 -25.38
C HIS A 10 -22.02 30.41 -23.99
N ILE A 11 -20.81 30.97 -24.03
CA ILE A 11 -20.09 31.66 -22.94
C ILE A 11 -19.33 30.72 -22.00
N TYR A 12 -18.10 30.38 -22.39
CA TYR A 12 -16.91 30.92 -21.73
C TYR A 12 -15.77 30.95 -22.75
N SER A 13 -15.42 32.16 -23.19
CA SER A 13 -14.28 32.42 -24.05
C SER A 13 -13.00 31.93 -23.36
N VAL A 14 -12.35 30.94 -23.95
CA VAL A 14 -11.00 30.48 -23.60
C VAL A 14 -10.06 31.69 -23.77
N PRO A 15 -9.30 32.11 -22.74
CA PRO A 15 -8.22 33.06 -22.95
C PRO A 15 -7.26 32.44 -23.96
N ARG A 16 -7.10 33.09 -25.13
CA ARG A 16 -6.12 32.70 -26.14
C ARG A 16 -4.80 32.48 -25.42
N LEU A 17 -4.34 31.23 -25.45
CA LEU A 17 -3.01 30.82 -25.04
C LEU A 17 -2.04 31.81 -25.68
N ALA A 18 -1.40 32.64 -24.87
CA ALA A 18 -0.32 33.49 -25.33
C ALA A 18 0.68 32.55 -26.02
N LYS A 19 0.92 32.82 -27.30
CA LYS A 19 1.88 32.12 -28.13
C LYS A 19 3.19 32.13 -27.35
N VAL A 20 3.53 31.01 -26.71
CA VAL A 20 4.81 30.83 -26.04
C VAL A 20 5.82 31.02 -27.16
N SER A 21 6.56 32.12 -27.07
CA SER A 21 7.75 32.33 -27.87
C SER A 21 8.62 31.11 -27.57
N GLU A 22 8.73 30.20 -28.53
CA GLU A 22 9.76 29.18 -28.53
C GLU A 22 11.09 29.94 -28.62
N VAL A 23 11.58 30.38 -27.47
CA VAL A 23 13.00 30.64 -27.29
C VAL A 23 13.61 29.25 -27.39
N PRO A 24 14.41 28.94 -28.42
CA PRO A 24 15.20 27.73 -28.41
C PRO A 24 15.99 27.78 -27.13
N CYS A 25 15.82 26.79 -26.25
CA CYS A 25 16.67 26.66 -25.09
C CYS A 25 18.09 26.58 -25.63
N SER A 26 18.83 27.69 -25.55
CA SER A 26 20.21 27.77 -25.94
C SER A 26 20.90 26.65 -25.20
N GLN A 27 21.33 25.60 -25.91
CA GLN A 27 22.30 24.69 -25.33
C GLN A 27 23.47 25.58 -24.96
N PRO A 28 23.75 25.80 -23.66
CA PRO A 28 24.96 26.51 -23.31
C PRO A 28 26.06 25.62 -23.85
N THR A 29 26.82 26.16 -24.80
CA THR A 29 28.16 25.70 -25.10
C THR A 29 28.79 25.29 -23.78
N LEU A 30 29.25 24.05 -23.70
CA LEU A 30 29.96 23.47 -22.56
C LEU A 30 31.24 24.29 -22.32
N GLU A 31 31.10 25.48 -21.78
CA GLU A 31 32.18 26.16 -21.13
C GLU A 31 32.49 25.36 -19.87
N THR A 32 33.78 25.20 -19.61
CA THR A 32 34.40 24.27 -18.68
C THR A 32 34.07 24.63 -17.22
N ILE A 33 32.80 24.56 -16.84
CA ILE A 33 32.35 24.82 -15.48
C ILE A 33 32.88 23.67 -14.62
N ASN A 34 33.80 23.97 -13.73
CA ASN A 34 34.34 22.96 -12.83
C ASN A 34 33.30 22.66 -11.72
N PRO A 35 32.87 21.39 -11.58
CA PRO A 35 31.80 21.00 -10.66
C PRO A 35 32.10 21.30 -9.19
N LYS A 36 33.37 21.50 -8.83
CA LYS A 36 33.78 21.77 -7.44
C LYS A 36 33.84 23.26 -7.10
N THR A 37 33.80 24.15 -8.08
CA THR A 37 34.03 25.58 -7.87
C THR A 37 32.88 26.45 -8.35
N CYS A 38 31.88 25.89 -9.03
CA CYS A 38 30.70 26.62 -9.49
C CYS A 38 29.71 26.88 -8.35
N SER A 39 28.78 27.81 -8.57
CA SER A 39 27.69 28.02 -7.63
C SER A 39 26.76 26.79 -7.58
N PRO A 40 26.01 26.58 -6.47
CA PRO A 40 25.04 25.48 -6.39
C PRO A 40 23.98 25.51 -7.50
N LYS A 41 23.58 26.70 -7.94
CA LYS A 41 22.60 26.87 -9.03
C LYS A 41 23.16 26.36 -10.35
N GLU A 42 24.35 26.84 -10.73
CA GLU A 42 25.03 26.40 -11.96
C GLU A 42 25.31 24.89 -11.93
N TYR A 43 25.65 24.34 -10.76
CA TYR A 43 25.85 22.91 -10.60
C TYR A 43 24.58 22.12 -10.94
N LEU A 44 23.45 22.52 -10.36
CA LEU A 44 22.16 21.87 -10.61
C LEU A 44 21.75 21.98 -12.08
N GLU A 45 21.83 23.19 -12.66
CA GLU A 45 21.44 23.45 -14.05
C GLU A 45 22.32 22.70 -15.06
N THR A 46 23.61 22.55 -14.77
CA THR A 46 24.58 21.95 -15.71
C THR A 46 24.70 20.44 -15.55
N PHE A 47 24.71 19.91 -14.32
CA PHE A 47 25.03 18.50 -14.06
C PHE A 47 23.84 17.64 -13.66
N ILE A 48 22.84 18.21 -12.96
CA ILE A 48 21.74 17.43 -12.37
C ILE A 48 20.50 17.49 -13.24
N PHE A 49 20.02 18.69 -13.57
CA PHE A 49 18.76 18.91 -14.30
C PHE A 49 18.71 18.27 -15.69
N PRO A 50 19.78 18.27 -16.51
CA PRO A 50 19.74 17.63 -17.83
C PRO A 50 19.45 16.13 -17.76
N VAL A 51 19.81 15.48 -16.64
CA VAL A 51 19.55 14.05 -16.41
C VAL A 51 18.22 13.85 -15.67
N LEU A 52 17.97 14.66 -14.64
CA LEU A 52 16.85 14.47 -13.72
C LEU A 52 15.50 14.94 -14.31
N LEU A 53 15.45 16.09 -14.98
CA LEU A 53 14.19 16.67 -15.47
C LEU A 53 13.48 15.78 -16.49
N PRO A 54 14.16 15.14 -17.47
CA PRO A 54 13.50 14.18 -18.35
C PRO A 54 12.91 12.99 -17.60
N GLY A 55 13.61 12.51 -16.56
CA GLY A 55 13.10 11.44 -15.69
C GLY A 55 11.85 11.83 -14.93
N ILE A 56 11.82 13.04 -14.36
CA ILE A 56 10.63 13.59 -13.69
C ILE A 56 9.48 13.75 -14.68
N ALA A 57 9.75 14.23 -15.90
CA ALA A 57 8.71 14.36 -16.93
C ALA A 57 8.08 13.00 -17.28
N ARG A 58 8.90 11.94 -17.43
CA ARG A 58 8.41 10.57 -17.64
C ARG A 58 7.64 10.03 -16.44
N LEU A 59 8.12 10.30 -15.23
CA LEU A 59 7.45 9.94 -13.98
C LEU A 59 6.05 10.56 -13.90
N LEU A 60 5.89 11.84 -14.26
CA LEU A 60 4.60 12.51 -14.26
C LEU A 60 3.63 11.91 -15.30
N GLN A 61 4.15 11.52 -16.47
CA GLN A 61 3.35 10.81 -17.49
C GLN A 61 2.86 9.46 -16.97
N GLU A 62 3.73 8.69 -16.31
CA GLU A 62 3.37 7.38 -15.77
C GLU A 62 2.41 7.50 -14.58
N ALA A 63 2.66 8.46 -13.68
CA ALA A 63 1.75 8.78 -12.58
C ALA A 63 0.34 9.16 -13.08
N LYS A 64 0.24 9.83 -14.24
CA LYS A 64 -1.06 10.11 -14.87
C LYS A 64 -1.76 8.83 -15.34
N LYS A 65 -1.04 7.90 -15.99
CA LYS A 65 -1.61 6.61 -16.44
C LYS A 65 -2.11 5.77 -15.27
N GLU A 66 -1.36 5.77 -14.18
CA GLU A 66 -1.69 5.07 -12.93
C GLU A 66 -2.76 5.80 -12.08
N LYS A 67 -3.34 6.89 -12.59
CA LYS A 67 -4.38 7.70 -11.92
C LYS A 67 -3.95 8.23 -10.55
N CYS A 68 -2.66 8.49 -10.34
CA CYS A 68 -2.11 9.00 -9.09
C CYS A 68 -2.63 10.40 -8.73
N PHE A 69 -3.04 11.20 -9.71
CA PHE A 69 -3.61 12.52 -9.48
C PHE A 69 -5.10 12.49 -9.14
N GLU A 70 -5.78 11.35 -9.36
CA GLU A 70 -7.20 11.17 -9.09
C GLU A 70 -7.43 10.40 -7.79
N ARG A 71 -6.54 9.44 -7.47
CA ARG A 71 -6.68 8.52 -6.34
C ARG A 71 -5.80 8.94 -5.16
N LYS A 72 -6.38 8.95 -3.95
CA LYS A 72 -5.64 9.26 -2.70
C LYS A 72 -4.54 8.25 -2.35
N ARG A 73 -4.70 6.99 -2.78
CA ARG A 73 -3.71 5.92 -2.57
C ARG A 73 -3.52 5.15 -3.88
N THR A 74 -2.27 4.88 -4.21
CA THR A 74 -1.87 4.14 -5.42
C THR A 74 -0.77 3.14 -5.11
N ARG A 75 -0.62 2.15 -5.98
CA ARG A 75 0.50 1.20 -5.96
C ARG A 75 1.80 1.83 -6.49
N PHE A 76 1.69 2.82 -7.36
CA PHE A 76 2.82 3.48 -7.99
C PHE A 76 3.68 4.23 -6.97
N VAL A 77 4.96 3.87 -6.89
CA VAL A 77 5.95 4.52 -6.03
C VAL A 77 6.87 5.36 -6.90
N ALA A 78 6.80 6.69 -6.75
CA ALA A 78 7.51 7.64 -7.59
C ALA A 78 9.04 7.49 -7.50
N CYS A 79 9.59 7.31 -6.30
CA CYS A 79 11.03 7.13 -6.11
C CYS A 79 11.53 5.85 -6.78
N ASP A 80 10.79 4.75 -6.64
CA ASP A 80 11.09 3.45 -7.25
C ASP A 80 11.19 3.56 -8.77
N PHE A 81 10.18 4.18 -9.40
CA PHE A 81 10.20 4.45 -10.84
C PHE A 81 11.40 5.31 -11.24
N LEU A 82 11.68 6.38 -10.50
CA LEU A 82 12.76 7.30 -10.86
C LEU A 82 14.14 6.63 -10.72
N THR A 83 14.33 5.81 -9.68
CA THR A 83 15.55 5.02 -9.48
C THR A 83 15.77 4.05 -10.64
N GLU A 84 14.75 3.29 -11.02
CA GLU A 84 14.81 2.36 -12.16
C GLU A 84 15.10 3.10 -13.47
N TRP A 85 14.40 4.22 -13.71
CA TRP A 85 14.58 5.03 -14.90
C TRP A 85 15.99 5.59 -15.00
N LEU A 86 16.48 6.24 -13.93
CA LEU A 86 17.84 6.81 -13.90
C LEU A 86 18.93 5.74 -14.06
N TYR A 87 18.72 4.56 -13.46
CA TYR A 87 19.66 3.46 -13.58
C TYR A 87 19.77 2.97 -15.03
N ASN A 88 18.63 2.76 -15.70
CA ASN A 88 18.59 2.27 -17.08
C ASN A 88 18.99 3.34 -18.11
N GLN A 89 18.81 4.63 -17.80
CA GLN A 89 19.26 5.74 -18.66
C GLN A 89 20.73 6.12 -18.46
N ASN A 90 21.46 5.38 -17.61
CA ASN A 90 22.87 5.66 -17.38
C ASN A 90 23.69 5.40 -18.65
N PRO A 91 24.44 6.40 -19.18
CA PRO A 91 25.26 6.23 -20.37
C PRO A 91 26.31 5.10 -20.25
N LYS A 92 26.69 4.71 -19.04
CA LYS A 92 27.62 3.60 -18.82
C LYS A 92 27.02 2.22 -19.11
N LYS A 93 25.69 2.12 -19.21
CA LYS A 93 24.94 0.87 -19.47
C LYS A 93 24.41 0.78 -20.91
N ILE A 94 24.92 1.61 -21.83
CA ILE A 94 24.48 1.55 -23.23
C ILE A 94 24.79 0.15 -23.80
N GLY A 95 23.74 -0.54 -24.28
CA GLY A 95 23.83 -1.89 -24.83
C GLY A 95 23.52 -3.01 -23.83
N GLU A 96 23.36 -2.70 -22.54
CA GLU A 96 22.89 -3.66 -21.55
C GLU A 96 21.35 -3.80 -21.61
N PRO A 97 20.80 -4.97 -21.25
CA PRO A 97 19.35 -5.15 -21.17
C PRO A 97 18.74 -4.31 -20.06
N PHE A 98 17.46 -4.01 -20.20
CA PHE A 98 16.66 -3.34 -19.17
C PHE A 98 16.72 -4.13 -17.85
N THR A 99 17.01 -3.44 -16.76
CA THR A 99 17.07 -3.99 -15.41
C THR A 99 15.89 -3.46 -14.59
N GLU A 100 15.03 -4.36 -14.11
CA GLU A 100 13.94 -4.02 -13.20
C GLU A 100 14.48 -3.56 -11.83
N LEU A 101 13.73 -2.69 -11.15
CA LEU A 101 14.14 -2.07 -9.88
C LEU A 101 14.69 -3.05 -8.85
N PHE A 102 13.99 -4.17 -8.62
CA PHE A 102 14.37 -5.15 -7.60
C PHE A 102 15.59 -5.99 -7.98
N SER A 103 15.99 -5.95 -9.25
CA SER A 103 17.18 -6.61 -9.78
C SER A 103 18.39 -5.68 -9.88
N ILE A 104 18.25 -4.40 -9.53
CA ILE A 104 19.37 -3.46 -9.49
C ILE A 104 20.30 -3.85 -8.33
N PRO A 105 21.63 -4.01 -8.55
CA PRO A 105 22.53 -4.61 -7.55
C PRO A 105 22.50 -3.94 -6.18
N PHE A 106 22.58 -2.60 -6.13
CA PHE A 106 22.56 -1.87 -4.86
C PHE A 106 21.18 -1.89 -4.18
N VAL A 107 20.10 -2.05 -4.97
CA VAL A 107 18.74 -2.15 -4.43
C VAL A 107 18.54 -3.54 -3.84
N GLU A 108 18.92 -4.58 -4.57
CA GLU A 108 18.85 -5.96 -4.11
C GLU A 108 19.67 -6.17 -2.83
N GLU A 109 20.91 -5.66 -2.80
CA GLU A 109 21.77 -5.74 -1.63
C GLU A 109 21.15 -5.02 -0.43
N TRP A 110 20.66 -3.80 -0.61
CA TRP A 110 20.00 -3.03 0.45
C TRP A 110 18.76 -3.75 1.01
N LEU A 111 17.96 -4.38 0.15
CA LEU A 111 16.73 -5.06 0.53
C LEU A 111 16.93 -6.36 1.31
N LYS A 112 18.13 -6.95 1.28
CA LYS A 112 18.46 -8.12 2.11
C LYS A 112 18.41 -7.77 3.60
N ASP A 113 18.98 -6.63 3.96
CA ASP A 113 19.01 -6.15 5.35
C ASP A 113 17.76 -5.34 5.70
N HIS A 114 17.08 -4.76 4.70
CA HIS A 114 15.93 -3.88 4.88
C HIS A 114 14.72 -4.34 4.03
N PRO A 115 14.08 -5.47 4.37
CA PRO A 115 12.96 -5.97 3.61
C PRO A 115 11.79 -4.98 3.61
N ARG A 116 11.22 -4.72 2.43
CA ARG A 116 10.07 -3.83 2.30
C ARG A 116 8.81 -4.48 2.89
N PRO A 117 7.91 -3.69 3.52
CA PRO A 117 6.62 -4.20 3.95
C PRO A 117 5.78 -4.64 2.75
N ALA A 118 4.96 -5.68 2.94
CA ALA A 118 4.07 -6.17 1.90
C ALA A 118 3.09 -5.06 1.46
N ILE A 119 2.92 -4.91 0.15
CA ILE A 119 1.96 -3.95 -0.40
C ILE A 119 0.54 -4.42 -0.04
N PRO A 120 -0.31 -3.53 0.51
CA PRO A 120 -1.70 -3.88 0.83
C PRO A 120 -2.43 -4.46 -0.38
N LEU A 121 -3.15 -5.57 -0.18
CA LEU A 121 -3.87 -6.26 -1.25
C LEU A 121 -4.83 -5.32 -2.01
N SER A 122 -5.47 -4.39 -1.32
CA SER A 122 -6.37 -3.41 -1.93
C SER A 122 -5.70 -2.50 -2.98
N LEU A 123 -4.38 -2.33 -2.93
CA LEU A 123 -3.61 -1.59 -3.94
C LEU A 123 -3.10 -2.48 -5.07
N LEU A 124 -3.02 -3.80 -4.85
CA LEU A 124 -2.57 -4.77 -5.84
C LEU A 124 -3.70 -5.25 -6.76
N LEU A 125 -4.93 -5.26 -6.26
CA LEU A 125 -6.09 -5.72 -7.02
C LEU A 125 -6.44 -4.75 -8.15
N THR A 126 -6.70 -5.30 -9.33
CA THR A 126 -7.40 -4.56 -10.38
C THR A 126 -8.85 -4.33 -9.98
N GLU A 127 -9.51 -3.39 -10.65
CA GLU A 127 -10.90 -3.06 -10.37
C GLU A 127 -11.83 -4.26 -10.61
N GLU A 128 -11.57 -5.03 -11.67
CA GLU A 128 -12.32 -6.23 -12.03
C GLU A 128 -12.12 -7.34 -11.00
N ALA A 129 -10.87 -7.59 -10.60
CA ALA A 129 -10.56 -8.58 -9.58
C ALA A 129 -11.22 -8.21 -8.24
N ALA A 130 -11.10 -6.95 -7.83
CA ALA A 130 -11.74 -6.44 -6.62
C ALA A 130 -13.27 -6.60 -6.67
N ALA A 131 -13.89 -6.30 -7.81
CA ALA A 131 -15.32 -6.49 -8.02
C ALA A 131 -15.72 -7.97 -7.87
N LEU A 132 -14.97 -8.90 -8.48
CA LEU A 132 -15.22 -10.34 -8.31
C LEU A 132 -15.12 -10.77 -6.85
N TYR A 133 -14.10 -10.31 -6.12
CA TYR A 133 -13.97 -10.57 -4.69
C TYR A 133 -15.21 -10.07 -3.94
N ILE A 134 -15.54 -8.79 -4.06
CA ILE A 134 -16.67 -8.16 -3.36
C ILE A 134 -17.98 -8.90 -3.67
N GLN A 135 -18.25 -9.18 -4.94
CA GLN A 135 -19.45 -9.88 -5.35
C GLN A 135 -19.49 -11.33 -4.81
N SER A 136 -18.36 -12.03 -4.78
CA SER A 136 -18.30 -13.39 -4.22
C SER A 136 -18.62 -13.38 -2.71
N PHE A 137 -18.05 -12.42 -1.97
CA PHE A 137 -18.36 -12.21 -0.55
C PHE A 137 -19.84 -11.87 -0.33
N TRP A 138 -20.42 -11.01 -1.17
CA TRP A 138 -21.83 -10.62 -1.09
C TRP A 138 -22.76 -11.81 -1.36
N ARG A 139 -22.54 -12.57 -2.44
CA ARG A 139 -23.31 -13.79 -2.74
C ARG A 139 -23.24 -14.78 -1.57
N ALA A 140 -22.06 -14.99 -1.02
CA ALA A 140 -21.89 -15.86 0.14
C ALA A 140 -22.57 -15.29 1.40
N TYR A 141 -22.59 -13.97 1.58
CA TYR A 141 -23.32 -13.32 2.66
C TYR A 141 -24.83 -13.53 2.53
N LEU A 142 -25.40 -13.36 1.33
CA LEU A 142 -26.82 -13.61 1.08
C LEU A 142 -27.22 -15.04 1.43
N VAL A 143 -26.42 -16.03 1.01
CA VAL A 143 -26.65 -17.44 1.39
C VAL A 143 -26.57 -17.63 2.91
N ARG A 144 -25.71 -16.87 3.61
CA ARG A 144 -25.65 -16.90 5.07
C ARG A 144 -26.83 -16.19 5.74
N CYS A 145 -27.54 -15.30 5.06
CA CYS A 145 -28.73 -14.67 5.61
C CYS A 145 -29.95 -15.61 5.56
N ASP A 146 -29.90 -16.67 4.74
CA ASP A 146 -30.97 -17.65 4.64
C ASP A 146 -31.22 -18.34 6.01
N PRO A 147 -32.46 -18.31 6.54
CA PRO A 147 -32.81 -18.92 7.82
C PRO A 147 -32.50 -20.41 7.91
N GLU A 148 -32.69 -21.18 6.82
CA GLU A 148 -32.42 -22.62 6.82
C GLU A 148 -30.92 -22.88 6.95
N ILE A 149 -30.10 -22.09 6.22
CA ILE A 149 -28.64 -22.16 6.31
C ILE A 149 -28.15 -21.73 7.69
N GLN A 150 -28.76 -20.71 8.31
CA GLN A 150 -28.44 -20.31 9.69
C GLN A 150 -28.79 -21.41 10.69
N GLY A 151 -29.96 -22.04 10.56
CA GLY A 151 -30.37 -23.19 11.37
C GLY A 151 -29.37 -24.33 11.26
N LEU A 152 -28.96 -24.68 10.04
CA LEU A 152 -27.94 -25.71 9.80
C LEU A 152 -26.60 -25.35 10.46
N ARG A 153 -26.15 -24.09 10.36
CA ARG A 153 -24.90 -23.62 10.99
C ARG A 153 -24.94 -23.71 12.51
N GLN A 154 -26.06 -23.32 13.13
CA GLN A 154 -26.26 -23.44 14.57
C GLN A 154 -26.28 -24.89 15.01
N TRP A 155 -26.98 -25.75 14.28
CA TRP A 155 -27.02 -27.19 14.54
C TRP A 155 -25.63 -27.84 14.44
N GLN A 156 -24.87 -27.54 13.38
CA GLN A 156 -23.49 -28.01 13.23
C GLN A 156 -22.57 -27.50 14.35
N LYS A 157 -22.76 -26.25 14.81
CA LYS A 157 -22.04 -25.69 15.95
C LYS A 157 -22.36 -26.49 17.22
N LYS A 158 -23.64 -26.74 17.49
CA LYS A 158 -24.09 -27.55 18.64
C LYS A 158 -23.47 -28.95 18.61
N LEU A 159 -23.47 -29.63 17.47
CA LEU A 159 -22.81 -30.95 17.34
C LEU A 159 -21.32 -30.92 17.68
N ARG A 160 -20.59 -29.88 17.26
CA ARG A 160 -19.17 -29.73 17.61
C ARG A 160 -18.99 -29.50 19.12
N GLU A 161 -19.85 -28.70 19.72
CA GLU A 161 -19.83 -28.46 21.16
C GLU A 161 -20.14 -29.75 21.92
N ASP A 162 -21.18 -30.47 21.50
CA ASP A 162 -21.65 -31.73 22.08
C ASP A 162 -20.55 -32.81 22.05
N LYS A 163 -19.79 -32.89 20.95
CA LYS A 163 -18.67 -33.82 20.80
C LYS A 163 -17.61 -33.69 21.90
N TYR A 164 -17.37 -32.47 22.39
CA TYR A 164 -16.33 -32.19 23.39
C TYR A 164 -16.90 -31.80 24.76
N ILE A 165 -18.20 -32.00 25.03
CA ILE A 165 -18.84 -31.65 26.30
C ILE A 165 -18.09 -32.27 27.48
N ARG A 166 -17.78 -33.58 27.42
CA ARG A 166 -17.11 -34.29 28.52
C ARG A 166 -15.75 -33.67 28.87
N GLN A 167 -14.97 -33.30 27.85
CA GLN A 167 -13.66 -32.66 28.05
C GLN A 167 -13.81 -31.25 28.61
N ARG A 168 -14.80 -30.48 28.14
CA ARG A 168 -15.09 -29.13 28.65
C ARG A 168 -15.57 -29.15 30.10
N VAL A 169 -16.43 -30.11 30.46
CA VAL A 169 -16.92 -30.30 31.83
C VAL A 169 -15.76 -30.68 32.75
N ASN A 170 -14.90 -31.62 32.34
CA ASN A 170 -13.71 -31.98 33.12
C ASN A 170 -12.78 -30.78 33.32
N ALA A 171 -12.51 -30.01 32.27
CA ALA A 171 -11.68 -28.81 32.35
C ALA A 171 -12.31 -27.72 33.25
N PHE A 172 -13.64 -27.58 33.23
CA PHE A 172 -14.35 -26.66 34.12
C PHE A 172 -14.21 -27.06 35.58
N TRP A 173 -14.43 -28.34 35.93
CA TRP A 173 -14.31 -28.82 37.31
C TRP A 173 -12.87 -28.73 37.81
N ALA A 174 -11.89 -29.13 37.00
CA ALA A 174 -10.47 -28.96 37.34
C ALA A 174 -10.11 -27.49 37.67
N LYS A 175 -10.70 -26.53 36.94
CA LYS A 175 -10.51 -25.10 37.20
C LYS A 175 -11.21 -24.63 38.48
N GLN A 176 -12.38 -25.17 38.82
CA GLN A 176 -13.06 -24.88 40.09
C GLN A 176 -12.28 -25.44 41.28
N GLU A 177 -11.80 -26.67 41.17
CA GLU A 177 -10.97 -27.31 42.20
C GLU A 177 -9.70 -26.52 42.47
N GLN A 178 -8.98 -26.07 41.43
CA GLN A 178 -7.82 -25.20 41.59
C GLN A 178 -8.18 -23.86 42.25
N LYS A 179 -9.30 -23.25 41.87
CA LYS A 179 -9.73 -21.96 42.45
C LYS A 179 -10.07 -22.07 43.93
N VAL A 180 -10.71 -23.17 44.34
CA VAL A 180 -10.99 -23.45 45.75
C VAL A 180 -9.70 -23.74 46.51
N LYS A 181 -8.80 -24.52 45.92
CA LYS A 181 -7.50 -24.84 46.52
C LYS A 181 -6.63 -23.61 46.76
N CYS A 182 -6.52 -22.71 45.78
CA CYS A 182 -5.79 -21.45 45.96
C CYS A 182 -6.43 -20.54 47.02
N LYS A 183 -7.77 -20.46 47.08
CA LYS A 183 -8.44 -19.67 48.13
C LYS A 183 -8.17 -20.20 49.55
N MET A 184 -8.14 -21.51 49.72
CA MET A 184 -7.82 -22.14 51.01
C MET A 184 -6.36 -21.86 51.40
N GLU A 185 -5.43 -21.95 50.45
CA GLU A 185 -4.02 -21.61 50.66
C GLU A 185 -3.82 -20.12 51.01
N ASP A 186 -4.57 -19.21 50.36
CA ASP A 186 -4.55 -17.77 50.67
C ASP A 186 -5.15 -17.44 52.06
N GLU A 187 -6.22 -18.14 52.47
CA GLU A 187 -6.84 -17.99 53.80
C GLU A 187 -5.98 -18.61 54.92
N GLU A 188 -5.30 -19.72 54.66
CA GLU A 188 -4.36 -20.36 55.59
C GLU A 188 -3.08 -19.52 55.78
N GLU A 189 -2.55 -18.92 54.70
CA GLU A 189 -1.42 -17.99 54.78
C GLU A 189 -1.79 -16.67 55.49
N ALA A 190 -3.05 -16.22 55.35
CA ALA A 190 -3.57 -15.07 56.10
C ALA A 190 -3.77 -15.37 57.59
N ALA A 191 -4.25 -16.57 57.94
CA ALA A 191 -4.41 -17.02 59.33
C ALA A 191 -3.05 -17.25 60.03
N ALA A 192 -2.04 -17.74 59.31
CA ALA A 192 -0.68 -17.94 59.83
C ALA A 192 0.08 -16.64 60.11
N LYS A 193 -0.34 -15.50 59.53
CA LYS A 193 0.27 -14.17 59.73
C LYS A 193 -0.32 -13.38 60.91
N ILE A 194 -1.32 -13.92 61.62
CA ILE A 194 -1.87 -13.28 62.83
C ILE A 194 -0.96 -13.64 64.02
N PRO A 195 -0.27 -12.68 64.66
CA PRO A 195 0.61 -12.98 65.78
C PRO A 195 -0.22 -13.42 66.99
N GLN A 196 0.11 -14.57 67.56
CA GLN A 196 -0.42 -14.97 68.87
C GLN A 196 0.24 -14.08 69.93
N THR A 197 -0.49 -13.09 70.44
CA THR A 197 -0.16 -12.30 71.64
C THR A 197 -0.25 -13.13 72.91
#